data_AF-A0A7C6ZGX8-F1
#
_entry.id   AF-A0A7C6ZGX8-F1
#
_cell.length_a   1.000
_cell.length_b   1.000
_cell.length_c   1.000
_cell.angle_alpha   90.00
_cell.angle_beta   90.00
_cell.angle_gamma   90.00
#
_symmetry.space_group_name_H-M   'P 1'
#
loop_
_entity.id
_entity.type
_entity.pdbx_description
1 polymer ?
#
loop_
_entity_poly.entity_id
_entity_poly.type
_entity_poly.pdbx_seq_one_letter_code
_entity_poly.pdbx_strand_id
1 'polypeptide(L)'
;MKKRYPKSEEYETVTALRYVQPKCSPEDFWEGLCRELERVYDLDHAVAVINGDGADWIRKGKEYFPRSIYQYDRFHISRDVSRAMRWDEGLKKEALRALRENSLRPPHRSVGEGQIQSRQKV
;
A
#
# COMPACT_ATOMS: atom_id res chain seq x y z
N MET A 1 5.93 21.67 1.75
CA MET A 1 6.56 20.47 1.15
C MET A 1 6.52 20.61 -0.37
N LYS A 2 7.65 20.45 -1.08
CA LYS A 2 7.65 20.40 -2.56
C LYS A 2 6.81 19.21 -3.02
N LYS A 3 5.97 19.38 -4.06
CA LYS A 3 5.24 18.27 -4.68
C LYS A 3 6.27 17.33 -5.31
N ARG A 4 6.27 16.06 -4.91
CA ARG A 4 7.06 14.99 -5.53
C ARG A 4 6.22 14.37 -6.64
N TYR A 5 6.74 14.32 -7.87
CA TYR A 5 6.06 13.71 -9.01
C TYR A 5 7.04 12.88 -9.84
N PRO A 6 6.56 11.83 -10.53
CA PRO A 6 7.37 11.10 -11.50
C PRO A 6 7.99 12.08 -12.52
N LYS A 7 9.28 11.94 -12.82
CA LYS A 7 10.15 12.88 -13.59
C LYS A 7 10.76 14.06 -12.82
N SER A 8 10.78 14.05 -11.50
CA SER A 8 11.67 14.97 -10.77
C SER A 8 13.13 14.62 -11.04
N GLU A 9 14.00 15.62 -11.14
CA GLU A 9 15.47 15.43 -11.19
C GLU A 9 16.07 14.97 -9.85
N GLU A 10 15.26 14.87 -8.78
CA GLU A 10 15.70 14.46 -7.44
C GLU A 10 16.13 12.99 -7.37
N TYR A 11 15.54 12.13 -8.22
CA TYR A 11 15.86 10.71 -8.28
C TYR A 11 15.85 10.24 -9.73
N GLU A 12 16.82 9.41 -10.10
CA GLU A 12 16.82 8.69 -11.36
C GLU A 12 16.46 7.22 -11.16
N THR A 13 15.85 6.61 -12.17
CA THR A 13 15.62 5.17 -12.17
C THR A 13 16.88 4.49 -12.64
N VAL A 14 17.57 3.80 -11.74
CA VAL A 14 18.84 3.13 -12.04
C VAL A 14 18.61 1.91 -12.94
N THR A 15 17.71 1.01 -12.55
CA THR A 15 17.42 -0.21 -13.30
C THR A 15 15.99 -0.66 -13.01
N ALA A 16 15.34 -1.30 -13.99
CA ALA A 16 14.08 -2.00 -13.77
C ALA A 16 14.37 -3.51 -13.76
N LEU A 17 14.25 -4.14 -12.59
CA LEU A 17 14.42 -5.58 -12.44
C LEU A 17 13.06 -6.26 -12.55
N ARG A 18 12.98 -7.34 -13.33
CA ARG A 18 11.83 -8.25 -13.35
C ARG A 18 12.25 -9.58 -12.77
N TYR A 19 11.67 -9.93 -11.63
CA TYR A 19 11.87 -11.22 -10.99
C TYR A 19 10.60 -12.07 -11.12
N VAL A 20 10.75 -13.30 -11.59
CA VAL A 20 9.65 -14.27 -11.71
C VAL A 20 10.18 -15.60 -11.20
N GLN A 21 9.50 -16.18 -10.23
CA GLN A 21 9.80 -17.51 -9.74
C GLN A 21 8.63 -18.45 -10.05
N PRO A 22 8.87 -19.67 -10.58
CA PRO A 22 7.86 -20.71 -10.68
C PRO A 22 7.24 -21.02 -9.31
N LYS A 23 6.10 -21.72 -9.31
CA LYS A 23 5.32 -22.03 -8.10
C LYS A 23 6.23 -22.41 -6.92
N CYS A 24 6.28 -21.53 -5.93
CA CYS A 24 7.19 -21.56 -4.79
C CYS A 24 6.41 -21.15 -3.54
N SER A 25 7.02 -21.34 -2.36
CA SER A 25 6.47 -20.73 -1.15
C SER A 25 6.67 -19.21 -1.20
N PRO A 26 5.84 -18.43 -0.48
CA PRO A 26 6.10 -17.01 -0.25
C PRO A 26 7.52 -16.72 0.24
N GLU A 27 8.03 -17.57 1.12
CA GLU A 27 9.34 -17.42 1.73
C GLU A 27 10.45 -17.58 0.69
N ASP A 28 10.37 -18.61 -0.16
CA ASP A 28 11.31 -18.83 -1.27
C ASP A 28 11.32 -17.66 -2.26
N PHE A 29 10.14 -17.09 -2.54
CA PHE A 29 9.99 -15.93 -3.43
C PHE A 29 10.73 -14.71 -2.89
N TRP A 30 10.50 -14.37 -1.62
CA TRP A 30 11.09 -13.19 -1.03
C TRP A 30 12.59 -13.35 -0.80
N GLU A 31 13.06 -14.52 -0.38
CA GLU A 31 14.50 -14.79 -0.27
C GLU A 31 15.19 -14.66 -1.64
N GLY A 32 14.59 -15.27 -2.68
CA GLY A 32 15.12 -15.21 -4.03
C GLY A 32 15.13 -13.79 -4.60
N LEU A 33 14.05 -13.03 -4.40
CA LEU A 33 13.98 -11.63 -4.82
C LEU A 33 15.02 -10.77 -4.10
N CYS A 34 15.20 -10.93 -2.79
CA CYS A 34 16.19 -10.14 -2.05
C CYS A 34 17.60 -10.39 -2.55
N ARG A 35 17.96 -11.67 -2.77
CA ARG A 35 19.27 -12.04 -3.35
C ARG A 35 19.49 -11.40 -4.72
N GLU A 36 18.47 -11.37 -5.58
CA GLU A 36 18.61 -10.73 -6.90
C GLU A 36 18.68 -9.20 -6.82
N LEU A 37 18.00 -8.58 -5.84
CA LEU A 37 18.09 -7.14 -5.61
C LEU A 37 19.45 -6.72 -5.05
N GLU A 38 20.04 -7.46 -4.12
CA GLU A 38 21.37 -7.21 -3.54
C GLU A 38 22.49 -7.22 -4.59
N ARG A 39 22.29 -7.93 -5.71
CA ARG A 39 23.25 -7.96 -6.83
C ARG A 39 23.28 -6.66 -7.63
N VAL A 40 22.22 -5.86 -7.55
CA VAL A 40 22.01 -4.68 -8.43
C VAL A 40 21.90 -3.39 -7.61
N TYR A 41 21.47 -3.48 -6.35
CA TYR A 41 21.22 -2.33 -5.49
C TYR A 41 21.91 -2.49 -4.13
N ASP A 42 22.39 -1.37 -3.60
CA ASP A 42 22.76 -1.26 -2.19
C ASP A 42 21.49 -1.15 -1.32
N LEU A 43 21.12 -2.27 -0.70
CA LEU A 43 19.93 -2.35 0.15
C LEU A 43 20.16 -1.83 1.58
N ASP A 44 21.42 -1.74 2.03
CA ASP A 44 21.77 -1.28 3.38
C ASP A 44 21.37 0.18 3.60
N HIS A 45 21.26 0.96 2.52
CA HIS A 45 20.84 2.36 2.54
C HIS A 45 19.50 2.65 1.82
N ALA A 46 18.89 1.65 1.18
CA ALA A 46 17.58 1.77 0.53
C ALA A 46 16.36 1.75 1.48
N VAL A 47 15.33 2.50 1.10
CA VAL A 47 13.96 2.36 1.62
C VAL A 47 13.14 1.58 0.59
N ALA A 48 12.61 0.42 0.98
CA ALA A 48 11.78 -0.41 0.14
C ALA A 48 10.31 0.00 0.24
N VAL A 49 9.69 0.38 -0.87
CA VAL A 49 8.23 0.59 -0.93
C VAL A 49 7.58 -0.62 -1.60
N ILE A 50 6.89 -1.44 -0.81
CA ILE A 50 6.23 -2.66 -1.27
C ILE A 50 4.78 -2.31 -1.59
N ASN A 51 4.43 -2.35 -2.87
CA ASN A 51 3.05 -2.16 -3.32
C ASN A 51 2.35 -3.51 -3.45
N GLY A 52 1.12 -3.62 -2.94
CA GLY A 52 0.34 -4.85 -3.04
C GLY A 52 -1.16 -4.66 -2.86
N ASP A 53 -1.89 -5.75 -3.03
CA ASP A 53 -3.35 -5.81 -2.96
C ASP A 53 -3.90 -6.19 -1.58
N GLY A 54 -3.03 -6.36 -0.60
CA GLY A 54 -3.35 -6.80 0.75
C GLY A 54 -3.28 -8.31 0.96
N ALA A 55 -2.77 -9.10 0.01
CA ALA A 55 -2.49 -10.50 0.27
C ALA A 55 -1.40 -10.66 1.36
N ASP A 56 -1.60 -11.59 2.29
CA ASP A 56 -0.72 -11.75 3.46
C ASP A 56 0.72 -12.07 3.06
N TRP A 57 0.89 -12.90 2.02
CA TRP A 57 2.22 -13.24 1.52
C TRP A 57 2.97 -12.04 0.94
N ILE A 58 2.28 -11.04 0.38
CA ILE A 58 2.92 -9.80 -0.09
C ILE A 58 3.30 -8.91 1.11
N ARG A 59 2.45 -8.88 2.15
CA ARG A 59 2.76 -8.11 3.38
C ARG A 59 3.99 -8.63 4.10
N LYS A 60 4.24 -9.94 4.06
CA LYS A 60 5.45 -10.56 4.62
C LYS A 60 6.75 -10.01 4.04
N GLY A 61 6.72 -9.40 2.84
CA GLY A 61 7.91 -8.74 2.28
C GLY A 61 8.54 -7.70 3.21
N LYS A 62 7.78 -7.15 4.16
CA LYS A 62 8.31 -6.25 5.20
C LYS A 62 9.37 -6.89 6.09
N GLU A 63 9.33 -8.21 6.26
CA GLU A 63 10.29 -8.97 7.08
C GLU A 63 11.68 -9.04 6.41
N TYR A 64 11.74 -8.83 5.10
CA TYR A 64 12.95 -8.97 4.30
C TYR A 64 13.74 -7.67 4.12
N PHE A 65 13.11 -6.51 4.33
CA PHE A 65 13.78 -5.22 4.22
C PHE A 65 13.58 -4.41 5.51
N PRO A 66 14.66 -4.09 6.26
CA PRO A 66 14.59 -3.39 7.54
C PRO A 66 13.87 -2.04 7.46
N ARG A 67 13.98 -1.34 6.33
CA ARG A 67 13.30 -0.07 6.05
C ARG A 67 12.26 -0.23 4.95
N SER A 68 11.26 -1.04 5.23
CA SER A 68 10.13 -1.25 4.32
C SER A 68 8.88 -0.46 4.72
N ILE A 69 8.20 0.07 3.70
CA ILE A 69 6.87 0.65 3.81
C ILE A 69 5.95 -0.17 2.91
N TYR A 70 4.89 -0.73 3.49
CA TYR A 70 3.83 -1.34 2.70
C TYR A 70 2.82 -0.28 2.28
N GLN A 71 2.52 -0.25 0.99
CA GLN A 71 1.51 0.63 0.42
C GLN A 71 0.49 -0.22 -0.34
N TYR A 72 -0.79 0.05 -0.12
CA TYR A 72 -1.82 -0.55 -0.95
C TYR A 72 -1.74 0.02 -2.37
N ASP A 73 -1.76 -0.87 -3.35
CA ASP A 73 -1.79 -0.49 -4.75
C ASP A 73 -3.09 0.24 -5.07
N ARG A 74 -2.95 1.47 -5.58
CA ARG A 74 -4.06 2.33 -5.96
C ARG A 74 -4.91 1.72 -7.06
N PHE A 75 -4.35 0.88 -7.94
CA PHE A 75 -5.11 0.14 -8.94
C PHE A 75 -6.11 -0.83 -8.28
N HIS A 76 -5.64 -1.63 -7.32
CA HIS A 76 -6.48 -2.58 -6.59
C HIS A 76 -7.57 -1.86 -5.79
N ILE A 77 -7.21 -0.80 -5.06
CA ILE A 77 -8.20 0.01 -4.33
C ILE A 77 -9.24 0.62 -5.31
N SER A 78 -8.79 1.22 -6.41
CA SER A 78 -9.70 1.85 -7.38
C SER A 78 -10.66 0.83 -8.00
N ARG A 79 -10.17 -0.37 -8.32
CA ARG A 79 -10.96 -1.48 -8.84
C ARG A 79 -12.02 -1.92 -7.83
N ASP A 80 -11.64 -2.06 -6.57
CA ASP A 80 -12.54 -2.56 -5.53
C ASP A 80 -13.58 -1.50 -5.15
N VAL A 81 -13.21 -0.21 -5.07
CA VAL A 81 -14.15 0.92 -4.95
C VAL A 81 -15.16 0.92 -6.09
N SER A 82 -14.69 0.76 -7.33
CA SER A 82 -15.56 0.74 -8.51
C SER A 82 -16.57 -0.41 -8.48
N ARG A 83 -16.17 -1.58 -7.95
CA ARG A 83 -17.04 -2.76 -7.79
C ARG A 83 -18.06 -2.59 -6.67
N ALA A 84 -17.63 -2.03 -5.54
CA ALA A 84 -18.46 -1.84 -4.36
C ALA A 84 -19.55 -0.78 -4.57
N MET A 85 -19.23 0.27 -5.35
CA MET A 85 -20.11 1.40 -5.63
C MET A 85 -20.75 1.35 -7.02
N ARG A 86 -20.79 0.17 -7.66
CA ARG A 86 -21.34 0.02 -9.02
C ARG A 86 -22.80 0.50 -9.18
N TRP A 87 -23.52 0.60 -8.08
CA TRP A 87 -24.93 0.98 -8.00
C TRP A 87 -25.13 2.50 -7.86
N ASP A 88 -24.07 3.27 -7.61
CA ASP A 88 -24.12 4.74 -7.49
C ASP A 88 -22.91 5.38 -8.18
N GLU A 89 -23.14 5.90 -9.39
CA GLU A 89 -22.10 6.54 -10.20
C GLU A 89 -21.55 7.83 -9.57
N GLY A 90 -22.39 8.56 -8.82
CA GLY A 90 -22.01 9.80 -8.15
C GLY A 90 -21.04 9.52 -7.01
N LEU A 91 -21.44 8.60 -6.11
CA LEU A 91 -20.62 8.17 -4.98
C LEU A 91 -19.31 7.53 -5.45
N LYS A 92 -19.36 6.70 -6.50
CA LYS A 92 -18.17 6.09 -7.10
C LYS A 92 -17.18 7.16 -7.59
N LYS A 93 -17.65 8.17 -8.33
CA LYS A 93 -16.79 9.27 -8.82
C LYS A 93 -16.19 10.07 -7.68
N GLU A 94 -16.97 10.36 -6.65
CA GLU A 94 -16.49 11.05 -5.45
C GLU A 94 -15.39 10.25 -4.73
N ALA A 95 -15.62 8.95 -4.48
CA ALA A 95 -14.66 8.09 -3.82
C ALA A 95 -13.36 7.93 -4.61
N LEU A 96 -13.45 7.74 -5.94
CA LEU A 96 -12.27 7.66 -6.81
C LEU A 96 -11.51 8.99 -6.88
N ARG A 97 -12.19 10.14 -6.83
CA ARG A 97 -11.55 11.46 -6.74
C ARG A 97 -10.81 11.60 -5.41
N ALA A 98 -11.47 11.27 -4.29
CA ALA A 98 -10.86 11.33 -2.96
C ALA A 98 -9.63 10.42 -2.85
N LEU A 99 -9.69 9.21 -3.42
CA LEU A 99 -8.54 8.31 -3.52
C LEU A 99 -7.39 8.94 -4.31
N ARG A 100 -7.69 9.52 -5.49
CA ARG A 100 -6.69 10.17 -6.36
C ARG A 100 -6.00 11.35 -5.67
N GLU A 101 -6.75 12.15 -4.93
CA GLU A 101 -6.25 13.34 -4.22
C GLU A 101 -5.55 12.99 -2.91
N ASN A 102 -5.54 11.71 -2.51
CA ASN A 102 -5.11 11.27 -1.19
C ASN A 102 -5.87 11.97 -0.05
N SER A 103 -7.11 12.35 -0.34
CA SER A 103 -8.02 13.09 0.53
C SER A 103 -9.09 12.17 1.11
N LEU A 104 -8.79 10.88 1.29
CA LEU A 104 -9.67 9.93 1.94
C LEU A 104 -9.93 10.39 3.37
N ARG A 105 -10.92 11.25 3.55
CA ARG A 105 -11.50 11.50 4.85
C ARG A 105 -12.26 10.23 5.22
N PRO A 106 -12.13 9.70 6.45
CA PRO A 106 -13.08 8.71 6.93
C PRO A 106 -14.48 9.30 6.70
N PRO A 107 -15.42 8.56 6.09
CA PRO A 107 -16.79 9.05 6.00
C PRO A 107 -17.26 9.28 7.43
N HIS A 108 -17.42 10.54 7.80
CA HIS A 108 -18.00 10.92 9.08
C HIS A 108 -19.48 10.55 9.03
N ARG A 109 -19.79 9.27 9.25
CA ARG A 109 -21.09 8.89 9.79
C ARG A 109 -21.00 9.18 11.28
N SER A 110 -21.74 10.20 11.70
CA SER A 110 -22.14 10.42 13.08
C SER A 110 -22.84 9.15 13.58
N VAL A 111 -22.07 8.22 14.12
CA VAL A 111 -22.59 7.17 15.00
C VAL A 111 -22.75 7.86 16.34
N GLY A 112 -23.99 8.10 16.75
CA GLY A 112 -24.29 8.72 18.03
C GLY A 112 -23.59 7.95 19.15
N GLU A 113 -22.73 8.64 19.88
CA GLU A 113 -22.09 8.13 21.09
C GLU A 113 -23.17 7.97 22.16
N GLY A 114 -23.74 6.77 22.25
CA GLY A 114 -24.47 6.33 23.42
C GLY A 114 -23.49 6.21 24.58
N GLN A 115 -23.59 7.13 25.54
CA GLN A 115 -22.83 7.11 26.80
C GLN A 115 -22.95 5.76 27.50
N ILE A 116 -21.86 5.00 27.57
CA ILE A 116 -21.70 3.95 28.56
C ILE A 116 -20.98 4.59 29.75
N GLN A 117 -21.76 5.10 30.71
CA GLN A 117 -21.24 5.46 32.03
C GLN A 117 -20.88 4.16 32.77
N SER A 118 -19.60 3.89 32.94
CA SER A 118 -19.09 2.91 33.90
C SER A 118 -19.29 3.45 35.32
N ARG A 119 -20.29 2.93 36.03
CA ARG A 119 -20.38 3.04 37.49
C ARG A 119 -19.31 2.15 38.11
N GLN A 120 -18.24 2.73 38.64
CA GLN A 120 -17.52 2.11 39.74
C GLN A 120 -18.35 2.29 41.01
N LYS A 121 -18.69 1.19 41.69
CA LYS A 121 -19.09 1.23 43.10
C LYS A 121 -17.92 0.69 43.93
N VAL A 122 -17.63 1.47 44.96
CA VAL A 122 -16.77 1.21 46.12
C VAL A 122 -17.28 0.00 46.88
#